data_AF-A0A952AH62-F1
#
_entry.id   AF-A0A952AH62-F1
#
_cell.length_a   1.000
_cell.length_b   1.000
_cell.length_c   1.000
_cell.angle_alpha   90.00
_cell.angle_beta   90.00
_cell.angle_gamma   90.00
#
_symmetry.space_group_name_H-M   'P 1'
#
loop_
_entity.id
_entity.type
_entity.pdbx_description
1 polymer ?
#
loop_
_entity_poly.entity_id
_entity_poly.type
_entity_poly.pdbx_seq_one_letter_code
_entity_poly.pdbx_strand_id
1 'polypeptide(L)'
;MYYIIYSIFYLISLLPWRVLYCISDALYIIAYYIVRYRREVVLNNLNIAFPDKTEKEKIIIAKEFYHKLIDSFIETIKLLSVSKKEFDKHCKVNAEALNKHYATGQSVQVLTGHFFNWEMINLGSSANFTYPFLAVYMP
;
A
#
# COMPACT_ATOMS: atom_id res chain seq x y z
N MET A 1 15.53 10.64 17.91
CA MET A 1 14.55 9.56 17.66
C MET A 1 14.38 9.27 16.17
N TYR A 2 14.07 10.29 15.34
CA TYR A 2 13.88 10.13 13.88
C TYR A 2 14.98 9.32 13.18
N TYR A 3 16.24 9.74 13.28
CA TYR A 3 17.35 9.07 12.59
C TYR A 3 17.60 7.63 13.04
N ILE A 4 17.22 7.27 14.26
CA ILE A 4 17.35 5.90 14.77
C ILE A 4 16.30 5.01 14.11
N ILE A 5 15.04 5.44 14.12
CA ILE A 5 13.93 4.72 13.47
C ILE A 5 14.17 4.61 11.96
N TYR A 6 14.57 5.71 11.32
CA TYR A 6 14.92 5.74 9.91
C TYR A 6 16.04 4.75 9.58
N SER A 7 17.14 4.76 10.36
CA SER A 7 18.25 3.84 10.14
C SER A 7 17.82 2.38 10.24
N ILE A 8 16.95 2.04 11.21
CA ILE A 8 16.41 0.68 11.36
C ILE A 8 15.58 0.29 10.12
N PHE A 9 14.65 1.14 9.69
CA PHE A 9 13.83 0.84 8.50
C PHE A 9 14.64 0.80 7.21
N TYR A 10 15.65 1.65 7.08
CA TYR A 10 16.57 1.61 5.94
C TYR A 10 17.36 0.29 5.90
N LEU A 11 17.87 -0.19 7.05
CA LEU A 11 18.55 -1.49 7.08
C LEU A 11 17.59 -2.65 6.72
N ILE A 12 16.34 -2.58 7.17
CA ILE A 12 15.30 -3.56 6.79
C ILE A 12 15.00 -3.46 5.28
N SER A 13 14.92 -2.26 4.71
CA SER A 13 14.59 -2.06 3.29
C SER A 13 15.65 -2.65 2.34
N LEU A 14 16.89 -2.80 2.80
CA LEU A 14 17.96 -3.44 2.03
C LEU A 14 17.77 -4.96 1.87
N LEU A 15 16.91 -5.59 2.67
CA LEU A 15 16.64 -7.03 2.57
C LEU A 15 15.99 -7.41 1.22
N PRO A 16 16.24 -8.62 0.69
CA PRO A 16 15.55 -9.12 -0.49
C PRO A 16 14.04 -9.24 -0.26
N TRP A 17 13.23 -9.03 -1.31
CA TRP A 17 11.76 -9.13 -1.25
C TRP A 17 11.25 -10.39 -0.55
N ARG A 18 11.83 -11.56 -0.85
CA ARG A 18 11.42 -12.83 -0.24
C ARG A 18 11.52 -12.81 1.28
N VAL A 19 12.60 -12.24 1.81
CA VAL A 19 12.80 -12.12 3.26
C VAL A 19 11.78 -11.15 3.85
N LEU A 20 11.53 -10.04 3.17
CA LEU A 20 10.51 -9.07 3.58
C LEU A 20 9.12 -9.68 3.64
N TYR A 21 8.71 -10.48 2.64
CA TYR A 21 7.43 -11.17 2.68
C TYR A 21 7.36 -12.23 3.79
N CYS A 22 8.45 -12.95 4.09
CA CYS A 22 8.47 -13.84 5.26
C CYS A 22 8.28 -13.07 6.58
N ILE A 23 8.87 -11.88 6.70
CA ILE A 23 8.63 -10.99 7.85
C ILE A 23 7.16 -10.53 7.87
N SER A 24 6.60 -10.16 6.71
CA SER A 24 5.19 -9.80 6.56
C SER A 24 4.26 -10.91 7.06
N ASP A 25 4.49 -12.15 6.63
CA ASP A 25 3.69 -13.31 7.06
C ASP A 25 3.73 -13.53 8.58
N ALA A 26 4.91 -13.38 9.20
CA ALA A 26 5.06 -13.46 10.64
C ALA A 26 4.31 -12.33 11.37
N LEU A 27 4.42 -11.10 10.87
CA LEU A 27 3.73 -9.93 11.43
C LEU A 27 2.21 -10.03 11.24
N TYR A 28 1.74 -10.58 10.14
CA TYR A 28 0.32 -10.90 9.93
C TYR A 28 -0.20 -11.83 11.03
N ILE A 29 0.55 -12.88 11.38
CA ILE A 29 0.13 -13.80 12.44
C ILE A 29 -0.04 -13.04 13.77
N ILE A 30 0.92 -12.18 14.09
CA ILE A 30 0.88 -11.35 15.29
C ILE A 30 -0.32 -10.40 15.25
N ALA A 31 -0.51 -9.67 14.16
CA ALA A 31 -1.57 -8.68 14.02
C ALA A 31 -2.97 -9.31 14.07
N TYR A 32 -3.19 -10.42 13.36
CA TYR A 32 -4.49 -11.05 13.22
C TYR A 32 -4.84 -11.98 14.39
N TYR A 33 -3.93 -12.89 14.77
CA TYR A 33 -4.24 -13.94 15.74
C TYR A 33 -3.92 -13.54 17.19
N ILE A 34 -2.79 -12.85 17.41
CA ILE A 34 -2.31 -12.52 18.76
C ILE A 34 -2.92 -11.21 19.26
N VAL A 35 -2.65 -10.11 18.56
CA VAL A 35 -3.11 -8.76 18.91
C VAL A 35 -4.58 -8.56 18.55
N ARG A 36 -5.06 -9.26 17.50
CA ARG A 36 -6.43 -9.13 16.95
C ARG A 36 -6.78 -7.69 16.59
N TYR A 37 -5.82 -6.99 16.00
CA TYR A 37 -5.88 -5.54 15.77
C TYR A 37 -7.15 -5.12 15.01
N ARG A 38 -8.10 -4.47 15.68
CA ARG A 38 -9.36 -3.94 15.07
C ARG A 38 -10.21 -4.95 14.31
N ARG A 39 -10.15 -6.24 14.66
CA ARG A 39 -10.86 -7.32 13.94
C ARG A 39 -12.37 -7.11 13.87
N GLU A 40 -12.98 -6.61 14.94
CA GLU A 40 -14.42 -6.34 14.98
C GLU A 40 -14.84 -5.24 14.01
N VAL A 41 -14.04 -4.18 13.89
CA VAL A 41 -14.29 -3.08 12.94
C VAL A 41 -14.25 -3.62 11.51
N VAL A 42 -13.25 -4.45 11.18
CA VAL A 42 -13.12 -5.06 9.85
C VAL A 42 -14.33 -5.95 9.55
N LEU A 43 -14.73 -6.82 10.48
CA LEU A 43 -15.89 -7.70 10.27
C LEU A 43 -17.20 -6.91 10.14
N ASN A 44 -17.40 -5.86 10.94
CA ASN A 44 -18.57 -5.00 10.82
C ASN A 44 -18.63 -4.30 9.45
N ASN A 45 -17.49 -3.80 8.96
CA ASN A 45 -17.41 -3.21 7.62
C ASN A 45 -17.73 -4.24 6.54
N LEU A 46 -17.27 -5.49 6.67
CA LEU A 46 -17.58 -6.56 5.74
C LEU A 46 -19.06 -6.97 5.79
N ASN A 47 -19.73 -6.88 6.94
CA ASN A 47 -21.17 -7.11 7.03
C ASN A 47 -21.97 -6.06 6.26
N ILE A 48 -21.53 -4.80 6.32
CA ILE A 48 -22.15 -3.70 5.59
C ILE A 48 -21.87 -3.82 4.08
N ALA A 49 -20.61 -4.09 3.70
CA ALA A 49 -20.18 -4.11 2.31
C ALA A 49 -20.61 -5.38 1.55
N PHE A 50 -20.73 -6.51 2.26
CA PHE A 50 -21.05 -7.81 1.67
C PHE A 50 -22.17 -8.52 2.46
N PRO A 51 -23.39 -7.96 2.46
CA PRO A 51 -24.51 -8.51 3.24
C PRO A 51 -24.87 -9.94 2.82
N ASP A 52 -24.69 -10.28 1.55
CA ASP A 52 -25.05 -11.59 0.98
C ASP A 52 -24.01 -12.68 1.23
N LYS A 53 -22.84 -12.35 1.78
CA LYS A 53 -21.78 -13.34 2.07
C LYS A 53 -22.01 -14.01 3.42
N THR A 54 -21.63 -15.28 3.49
CA THR A 54 -21.63 -16.01 4.76
C THR A 54 -20.52 -15.51 5.69
N GLU A 55 -20.67 -15.76 6.99
CA GLU A 55 -19.65 -15.39 7.98
C GLU A 55 -18.29 -16.06 7.70
N LYS A 56 -18.29 -17.28 7.16
CA LYS A 56 -17.05 -17.98 6.80
C LYS A 56 -16.32 -17.26 5.67
N GLU A 57 -17.02 -16.82 4.63
CA GLU A 57 -16.43 -16.06 3.53
C GLU A 57 -15.90 -14.71 4.01
N LYS A 58 -16.65 -14.00 4.86
CA LYS A 58 -16.20 -12.72 5.43
C LYS A 58 -14.94 -12.91 6.29
N ILE A 59 -14.83 -13.99 7.05
CA ILE A 59 -13.60 -14.31 7.81
C ILE A 59 -12.41 -14.57 6.87
N ILE A 60 -12.63 -15.24 5.74
CA ILE A 60 -11.57 -15.46 4.73
C ILE A 60 -11.10 -14.10 4.17
N ILE A 61 -12.05 -13.26 3.74
CA ILE A 61 -11.75 -11.91 3.24
C ILE A 61 -11.02 -11.08 4.29
N ALA A 62 -11.45 -11.14 5.57
CA ALA A 62 -10.78 -10.43 6.65
C ALA A 62 -9.31 -10.88 6.77
N LYS A 63 -9.03 -12.20 6.78
CA LYS A 63 -7.66 -12.71 6.85
C LYS A 63 -6.80 -12.25 5.68
N GLU A 64 -7.34 -12.31 4.47
CA GLU A 64 -6.66 -11.82 3.26
C GLU A 64 -6.38 -10.32 3.34
N PHE A 65 -7.35 -9.54 3.83
CA PHE A 65 -7.17 -8.11 4.11
C PHE A 65 -6.01 -7.86 5.06
N TYR A 66 -5.89 -8.60 6.17
CA TYR A 66 -4.77 -8.40 7.09
C TYR A 66 -3.42 -8.81 6.49
N HIS A 67 -3.36 -9.88 5.70
CA HIS A 67 -2.13 -10.21 4.95
C HIS A 67 -1.71 -9.03 4.06
N LYS A 68 -2.66 -8.50 3.27
CA LYS A 68 -2.39 -7.39 2.34
C LYS A 68 -2.14 -6.05 3.03
N LEU A 69 -2.72 -5.83 4.20
CA LEU A 69 -2.44 -4.67 5.03
C LEU A 69 -0.98 -4.69 5.50
N ILE A 70 -0.50 -5.83 6.01
CA ILE A 70 0.88 -5.96 6.47
C ILE A 70 1.87 -5.95 5.29
N ASP A 71 1.55 -6.60 4.17
CA ASP A 71 2.34 -6.49 2.93
C ASP A 71 2.52 -5.01 2.56
N SER A 72 1.44 -4.21 2.57
CA SER A 72 1.51 -2.79 2.20
C SER A 72 2.47 -1.99 3.10
N PHE A 73 2.52 -2.27 4.41
CA PHE A 73 3.48 -1.62 5.32
C PHE A 73 4.92 -2.04 5.03
N ILE A 74 5.17 -3.34 4.83
CA ILE A 74 6.50 -3.86 4.54
C ILE A 74 7.01 -3.38 3.17
N GLU A 75 6.13 -3.37 2.16
CA GLU A 75 6.41 -2.85 0.83
C GLU A 75 6.73 -1.35 0.88
N THR A 76 6.04 -0.58 1.73
CA THR A 76 6.35 0.84 1.96
C THR A 76 7.76 1.04 2.52
N ILE A 77 8.19 0.19 3.47
CA ILE A 77 9.57 0.23 3.98
C ILE A 77 10.57 -0.05 2.85
N LYS A 78 10.27 -1.01 1.96
CA LYS A 78 11.14 -1.33 0.81
C LYS A 78 11.37 -0.12 -0.11
N LEU A 79 10.40 0.81 -0.21
CA LEU A 79 10.53 2.01 -1.05
C LEU A 79 11.69 2.92 -0.63
N LEU A 80 12.19 2.84 0.61
CA LEU A 80 13.33 3.63 1.09
C LEU A 80 14.64 3.37 0.33
N SER A 81 14.81 2.17 -0.25
CA SER A 81 16.06 1.78 -0.91
C SER A 81 15.86 1.01 -2.22
N VAL A 82 14.62 0.90 -2.72
CA VAL A 82 14.34 0.19 -3.97
C VAL A 82 14.94 0.93 -5.16
N SER A 83 15.60 0.21 -6.07
CA SER A 83 16.09 0.82 -7.31
C SER A 83 14.95 1.04 -8.30
N LYS A 84 15.04 2.05 -9.18
CA LYS A 84 14.04 2.28 -10.23
C LYS A 84 13.74 1.02 -11.06
N LYS A 85 14.79 0.31 -11.50
CA LYS A 85 14.66 -0.93 -12.28
C LYS A 85 13.86 -2.01 -11.53
N GLU A 86 14.01 -2.09 -10.22
CA GLU A 86 13.29 -3.06 -9.39
C GLU A 86 11.86 -2.59 -9.11
N PHE A 87 11.67 -1.30 -8.86
CA PHE A 87 10.36 -0.68 -8.68
C PHE A 87 9.47 -0.87 -9.92
N ASP A 88 10.00 -0.62 -11.12
CA ASP A 88 9.29 -0.75 -12.40
C ASP A 88 8.83 -2.19 -12.70
N LYS A 89 9.40 -3.20 -12.03
CA LYS A 89 8.93 -4.60 -12.10
C LYS A 89 7.68 -4.85 -11.27
N HIS A 90 7.47 -4.08 -10.20
CA HIS A 90 6.42 -4.27 -9.21
C HIS A 90 5.26 -3.27 -9.39
N CYS A 91 5.55 -2.05 -9.86
CA CYS A 91 4.54 -1.03 -10.12
C CYS A 91 4.62 -0.57 -11.57
N LYS A 92 3.49 -0.66 -12.29
CA LYS A 92 3.32 -0.09 -13.62
C LYS A 92 2.16 0.89 -13.58
N VAL A 93 2.45 2.15 -13.91
CA VAL A 93 1.44 3.21 -13.96
C VAL A 93 1.14 3.54 -15.42
N ASN A 94 -0.12 3.46 -15.81
CA ASN A 94 -0.58 4.01 -17.09
C ASN A 94 -1.05 5.44 -16.88
N ALA A 95 -0.22 6.40 -17.30
CA ALA A 95 -0.52 7.83 -17.23
C ALA A 95 -0.98 8.42 -18.58
N GLU A 96 -1.25 7.60 -19.60
CA GLU A 96 -1.46 8.07 -20.98
C GLU A 96 -2.66 9.03 -21.08
N ALA A 97 -3.84 8.61 -20.63
CA ALA A 97 -5.05 9.43 -20.65
C ALA A 97 -4.83 10.73 -19.90
N LEU A 98 -4.12 10.64 -18.78
CA LEU A 98 -3.91 11.75 -17.88
C LEU A 98 -2.96 12.80 -18.48
N ASN A 99 -1.82 12.36 -19.01
CA ASN A 99 -0.86 13.23 -19.70
C ASN A 99 -1.49 13.85 -20.97
N LYS A 100 -2.36 13.12 -21.68
CA LYS A 100 -3.09 13.63 -22.85
C LYS A 100 -4.03 14.78 -22.47
N HIS A 101 -4.76 14.66 -21.36
CA HIS A 101 -5.65 15.73 -20.88
C HIS A 101 -4.88 16.93 -20.34
N TYR A 102 -3.77 16.72 -19.62
CA TYR A 102 -2.95 17.84 -19.16
C TYR A 102 -2.38 18.66 -20.32
N ALA A 103 -2.00 18.01 -21.43
CA ALA A 103 -1.46 18.67 -22.62
C ALA A 103 -2.46 19.61 -23.32
N THR A 104 -3.77 19.54 -23.04
CA THR A 104 -4.77 20.47 -23.60
C THR A 104 -4.89 21.76 -22.78
N GLY A 105 -4.13 21.90 -21.70
CA GLY A 105 -4.23 23.02 -20.76
C GLY A 105 -5.31 22.84 -19.68
N GLN A 106 -5.97 21.68 -19.64
CA GLN A 106 -6.95 21.36 -18.61
C GLN A 106 -6.28 20.90 -17.31
N SER A 107 -6.84 21.32 -16.18
CA SER A 107 -6.47 20.76 -14.88
C SER A 107 -6.98 19.32 -14.78
N VAL A 108 -6.15 18.43 -14.22
CA VAL A 108 -6.53 17.04 -13.99
C VAL A 108 -6.47 16.73 -12.50
N GLN A 109 -7.51 16.09 -11.98
CA GLN A 109 -7.58 15.61 -10.61
C GLN A 109 -7.60 14.08 -10.60
N VAL A 110 -6.72 13.48 -9.81
CA VAL A 110 -6.70 12.04 -9.58
C VAL A 110 -7.41 11.75 -8.27
N LEU A 111 -8.46 10.93 -8.33
CA LEU A 111 -9.12 10.40 -7.14
C LEU A 111 -8.65 8.97 -6.91
N THR A 112 -8.11 8.70 -5.73
CA THR A 112 -7.68 7.36 -5.31
C THR A 112 -8.47 6.92 -4.08
N GLY A 113 -8.61 5.61 -3.91
CA GLY A 113 -9.05 5.02 -2.64
C GLY A 113 -7.85 4.54 -1.83
N HIS A 114 -8.01 4.44 -0.51
CA HIS A 114 -7.03 3.78 0.36
C HIS A 114 -7.08 2.25 0.16
N PHE A 115 -6.60 1.81 -0.99
CA PHE A 115 -6.54 0.40 -1.36
C PHE A 115 -5.10 -0.06 -1.36
N PHE A 116 -4.77 -0.89 -0.36
CA PHE A 116 -3.48 -1.56 -0.18
C PHE A 116 -2.30 -0.65 -0.48
N ASN A 117 -1.46 -1.00 -1.45
CA ASN A 117 -0.19 -0.33 -1.67
C ASN A 117 -0.32 1.01 -2.42
N TRP A 118 -1.01 1.94 -1.76
CA TRP A 118 -1.20 3.32 -2.20
C TRP A 118 0.13 4.09 -2.26
N GLU A 119 1.12 3.73 -1.44
CA GLU A 119 2.45 4.36 -1.43
C GLU A 119 3.27 4.03 -2.69
N MET A 120 3.18 2.80 -3.18
CA MET A 120 3.72 2.46 -4.50
C MET A 120 3.06 3.28 -5.60
N ILE A 121 1.75 3.51 -5.53
CA ILE A 121 1.06 4.37 -6.50
C ILE A 121 1.56 5.81 -6.39
N ASN A 122 1.80 6.35 -5.20
CA ASN A 122 2.35 7.71 -5.05
C ASN A 122 3.71 7.84 -5.74
N LEU A 123 4.64 6.94 -5.45
CA LEU A 123 5.97 6.95 -6.08
C LEU A 123 5.87 6.74 -7.58
N GLY A 124 5.10 5.74 -8.04
CA GLY A 124 4.92 5.44 -9.45
C GLY A 124 4.26 6.58 -10.21
N SER A 125 3.25 7.22 -9.63
CA SER A 125 2.58 8.39 -10.19
C SER A 125 3.56 9.55 -10.35
N SER A 126 4.29 9.89 -9.29
CA SER A 126 5.30 10.96 -9.34
C SER A 126 6.38 10.73 -10.41
N ALA A 127 6.73 9.48 -10.68
CA ALA A 127 7.73 9.12 -11.68
C ALA A 127 7.22 9.13 -13.13
N ASN A 128 5.90 9.08 -13.35
CA ASN A 128 5.29 8.93 -14.69
C ASN A 128 4.44 10.15 -15.12
N PHE A 129 4.14 11.06 -14.21
CA PHE A 129 3.33 12.24 -14.49
C PHE A 129 4.19 13.39 -15.01
N THR A 130 3.72 14.08 -16.06
CA THR A 130 4.44 15.22 -16.66
C THR A 130 4.19 16.56 -15.96
N TYR A 131 3.28 16.59 -15.00
CA TYR A 131 2.86 17.78 -14.26
C TYR A 131 3.27 17.69 -12.78
N PRO A 132 3.38 18.83 -12.07
CA PRO A 132 3.70 18.82 -10.65
C PRO A 132 2.63 18.07 -9.84
N PHE A 133 3.04 17.01 -9.14
CA PHE A 133 2.14 16.27 -8.26
C PHE A 133 1.92 17.05 -6.95
N LEU A 134 0.71 17.58 -6.77
CA LEU A 134 0.30 18.24 -5.53
C LEU A 134 -0.52 17.26 -4.69
N ALA A 135 -0.01 16.94 -3.50
CA ALA A 135 -0.69 16.10 -2.53
C ALA A 135 -1.17 16.93 -1.32
N VAL A 136 -2.36 16.61 -0.81
CA VAL A 136 -2.89 17.20 0.42
C VAL A 136 -2.43 16.35 1.60
N TYR A 137 -1.86 16.97 2.61
CA TYR A 137 -1.37 16.30 3.82
C TYR A 137 -2.03 16.92 5.06
N MET A 138 -2.49 16.06 5.98
CA MET A 138 -2.99 16.45 7.30
C MET A 138 -1.89 16.16 8.33
N PRO A 139 -1.32 17.19 8.99
CA PRO A 139 -0.25 17.03 9.99
C PRO A 139 -0.67 16.23 11.23
#